data_AF-A0A085LXM3-F1
#
_entry.id   AF-A0A085LXM3-F1
#
_cell.length_a   1.000
_cell.length_b   1.000
_cell.length_c   1.000
_cell.angle_alpha   90.00
_cell.angle_beta   90.00
_cell.angle_gamma   90.00
#
_symmetry.space_group_name_H-M   'P 1'
#
loop_
_entity.id
_entity.type
_entity.pdbx_description
1 polymer ?
#
loop_
_entity_poly.entity_id
_entity_poly.type
_entity_poly.pdbx_seq_one_letter_code
_entity_poly.pdbx_strand_id
1 'polypeptide(L)'
;MSTLLSSTVYKPLQGDPTKNLHKTLKYPIKGFARETGDETLSKIGKKLGHPSRYKYPEIYGLPKIHKVDIRFRPVVSSINSICPELSSYLKRLIQPLVGRQRSAVKNSRTFCGELKSINLGPTDIMVSYDVKDVFTSLPIPEALLILLELLSSDEALPQRTKLNPFSTL
;
A
#
# COMPACT_ATOMS: atom_id res chain seq x y z
N MET A 1 -18.91 -12.87 10.54
CA MET A 1 -17.46 -12.60 10.39
C MET A 1 -16.59 -13.85 10.52
N SER A 2 -16.97 -14.85 11.34
CA SER A 2 -16.22 -16.10 11.53
C SER A 2 -15.90 -16.83 10.21
N THR A 3 -16.86 -16.95 9.30
CA THR A 3 -16.67 -17.59 7.97
C THR A 3 -15.76 -16.81 7.01
N LEU A 4 -15.60 -15.50 7.20
CA LEU A 4 -14.69 -14.66 6.41
C LEU A 4 -13.24 -14.84 6.87
N LEU A 5 -13.05 -14.95 8.19
CA LEU A 5 -11.75 -15.07 8.85
C LEU A 5 -11.24 -16.52 8.94
N SER A 6 -12.09 -17.51 8.65
CA SER A 6 -11.72 -18.93 8.61
C SER A 6 -11.10 -19.36 7.28
N SER A 7 -10.75 -18.42 6.40
CA SER A 7 -10.10 -18.70 5.12
C SER A 7 -8.59 -18.90 5.29
N THR A 8 -7.94 -19.56 4.33
CA THR A 8 -6.46 -19.69 4.27
C THR A 8 -5.73 -18.36 4.15
N VAL A 9 -6.47 -17.28 3.89
CA VAL A 9 -5.96 -15.93 3.65
C VAL A 9 -5.65 -15.18 4.95
N TYR A 10 -6.38 -15.47 6.03
CA TYR A 10 -6.22 -14.77 7.32
C TYR A 10 -5.76 -15.73 8.41
N LYS A 11 -4.82 -15.29 9.24
CA LYS A 11 -4.33 -16.04 10.39
C LYS A 11 -4.66 -15.29 11.68
N PRO A 12 -5.20 -15.95 12.71
CA PRO A 12 -5.39 -15.32 14.01
C PRO A 12 -4.05 -14.88 14.60
N LEU A 13 -4.02 -13.66 15.14
CA LEU A 13 -2.87 -13.17 15.91
C LEU A 13 -2.90 -13.80 17.30
N GLN A 14 -1.72 -14.17 17.80
CA GLN A 14 -1.55 -14.79 19.12
C GLN A 14 -1.60 -13.76 20.27
N GLY A 15 -1.61 -12.47 19.94
CA GLY A 15 -1.66 -11.36 20.89
C GLY A 15 -1.46 -10.02 20.19
N ASP A 16 -1.48 -8.93 20.96
CA ASP A 16 -1.28 -7.58 20.46
C ASP A 16 0.15 -7.41 19.87
N PRO A 17 0.29 -7.17 18.55
CA PRO A 17 1.60 -7.04 17.90
C PRO A 17 2.25 -5.67 18.14
N THR A 18 1.57 -4.72 18.79
CA THR A 18 1.98 -3.30 18.86
C THR A 18 3.38 -3.13 19.43
N LYS A 19 3.72 -3.82 20.52
CA LYS A 19 5.04 -3.74 21.16
C LYS A 19 6.17 -4.24 20.25
N ASN A 20 5.93 -5.34 19.54
CA ASN A 20 6.92 -5.94 18.64
C ASN A 20 7.09 -5.06 17.40
N LEU A 21 5.99 -4.64 16.77
CA LEU A 21 6.01 -3.76 15.62
C LEU A 21 6.73 -2.44 15.92
N HIS A 22 6.45 -1.88 17.10
CA HIS A 22 7.13 -0.69 17.59
C HIS A 22 8.64 -0.87 17.70
N LYS A 23 9.10 -1.97 18.33
CA LYS A 23 10.52 -2.29 18.46
C LYS A 23 11.18 -2.46 17.08
N THR A 24 10.53 -3.20 16.17
CA THR A 24 11.05 -3.48 14.82
C THR A 24 11.17 -2.22 13.98
N LEU A 25 10.23 -1.27 14.07
CA LEU A 25 10.25 -0.04 13.27
C LEU A 25 11.12 1.07 13.87
N LYS A 26 11.18 1.16 15.20
CA LYS A 26 11.83 2.27 15.90
C LYS A 26 13.32 2.39 15.57
N TYR A 27 14.06 1.29 15.57
CA TYR A 27 15.51 1.34 15.36
C TYR A 27 15.89 1.70 13.91
N PRO A 28 15.33 1.04 12.88
CA PRO A 28 15.62 1.40 11.49
C PRO A 28 15.26 2.86 11.18
N ILE A 29 14.09 3.33 11.59
CA ILE A 29 13.65 4.71 11.31
C ILE A 29 14.57 5.74 11.95
N LYS A 30 15.03 5.50 13.19
CA LYS A 30 16.00 6.38 13.84
C LYS A 30 17.38 6.34 13.18
N GLY A 31 17.82 5.15 12.73
CA GLY A 31 19.06 4.98 11.97
C GLY A 31 19.02 5.80 10.69
N PHE A 32 17.99 5.58 9.87
CA PHE A 32 17.79 6.31 8.62
C PHE A 32 17.63 7.82 8.83
N ALA A 33 16.90 8.26 9.86
CA ALA A 33 16.77 9.67 10.19
C ALA A 33 18.13 10.31 10.50
N ARG A 34 19.01 9.60 11.23
CA ARG A 34 20.35 10.07 11.57
C ARG A 34 21.28 10.11 10.35
N GLU A 35 21.23 9.08 9.52
CA GLU A 35 22.08 8.97 8.31
C GLU A 35 21.70 9.99 7.24
N THR A 36 20.40 10.23 7.04
CA THR A 36 19.91 11.12 5.98
C THR A 36 19.71 12.56 6.44
N GLY A 37 19.54 12.79 7.75
CA GLY A 37 19.05 14.06 8.27
C GLY A 37 17.60 14.37 7.91
N ASP A 38 16.80 13.37 7.50
CA ASP A 38 15.40 13.58 7.11
C ASP A 38 14.54 13.97 8.32
N GLU A 39 14.00 15.19 8.28
CA GLU A 39 13.16 15.72 9.36
C GLU A 39 11.84 14.95 9.53
N THR A 40 11.28 14.41 8.43
CA THR A 40 10.04 13.64 8.49
C THR A 40 10.28 12.32 9.20
N LEU A 41 11.35 11.61 8.84
CA LEU A 41 11.75 10.38 9.54
C LEU A 41 12.11 10.67 11.01
N SER A 42 12.75 11.81 11.29
CA SER A 42 13.04 12.24 12.66
C SER A 42 11.76 12.46 13.47
N LYS A 43 10.74 13.12 12.90
CA LYS A 43 9.43 13.34 13.53
C LYS A 43 8.71 12.01 13.77
N ILE A 44 8.70 11.11 12.78
CA ILE A 44 8.12 9.76 12.91
C ILE A 44 8.85 8.99 14.04
N GLY A 45 10.18 8.95 14.02
CA GLY A 45 10.99 8.27 15.03
C GLY A 45 10.81 8.80 16.46
N LYS A 46 10.55 10.10 16.63
CA LYS A 46 10.20 10.72 17.93
C LYS A 46 8.82 10.29 18.42
N LYS A 47 7.82 10.24 17.53
CA LYS A 47 6.46 9.78 17.87
C LYS A 47 6.45 8.28 18.22
N LEU A 48 7.22 7.49 17.48
CA LEU A 48 7.58 6.11 17.84
C LEU A 48 8.37 6.00 19.14
N GLY A 49 8.69 7.09 19.85
CA GLY A 49 9.19 7.03 21.23
C GLY A 49 8.09 6.68 22.25
N HIS A 50 6.82 6.85 21.89
CA HIS A 50 5.69 6.88 22.82
C HIS A 50 4.65 5.80 22.45
N PRO A 51 4.91 4.51 22.74
CA PRO A 51 4.06 3.39 22.29
C PRO A 51 2.62 3.46 22.81
N SER A 52 2.39 4.06 23.98
CA SER A 52 1.07 4.21 24.60
C SER A 52 0.09 5.07 23.80
N ARG A 53 0.56 5.81 22.79
CA ARG A 53 -0.28 6.64 21.91
C ARG A 53 -0.90 5.88 20.75
N TYR A 54 -0.47 4.64 20.51
CA TYR A 54 -0.90 3.86 19.36
C TYR A 54 -1.87 2.75 19.74
N LYS A 55 -2.85 2.53 18.86
CA LYS A 55 -3.74 1.37 18.89
C LYS A 55 -3.32 0.36 17.83
N TYR A 56 -3.50 -0.93 18.11
CA TYR A 56 -3.33 -1.94 17.08
C TYR A 56 -4.41 -1.78 16.00
N PRO A 57 -4.09 -2.05 14.72
CA PRO A 57 -5.09 -2.01 13.66
C PRO A 57 -6.17 -3.09 13.86
N GLU A 58 -7.43 -2.71 13.67
CA GLU A 58 -8.59 -3.60 13.89
C GLU A 58 -9.23 -3.98 12.55
N ILE A 59 -9.61 -5.24 12.39
CA ILE A 59 -10.32 -5.72 11.19
C ILE A 59 -11.83 -5.67 11.43
N TYR A 60 -12.57 -5.09 10.48
CA TYR A 60 -14.04 -5.07 10.49
C TYR A 60 -14.57 -5.39 9.09
N GLY A 61 -15.86 -5.74 8.99
CA GLY A 61 -16.50 -6.13 7.74
C GLY A 61 -17.46 -5.06 7.24
N LEU A 62 -17.30 -4.62 5.99
CA LEU A 62 -18.29 -3.78 5.29
C LEU A 62 -19.16 -4.63 4.36
N PRO A 63 -20.50 -4.56 4.44
CA PRO A 63 -21.37 -5.37 3.59
C PRO A 63 -21.30 -4.90 2.12
N LYS A 64 -21.13 -5.85 1.19
CA LYS A 64 -21.28 -5.60 -0.25
C LYS A 64 -22.76 -5.72 -0.63
N ILE A 65 -23.54 -4.68 -0.34
CA ILE A 65 -25.02 -4.66 -0.53
C ILE A 65 -25.50 -4.88 -1.97
N HIS A 66 -24.61 -4.75 -2.96
CA HIS A 66 -24.91 -4.97 -4.37
C HIS A 66 -24.70 -6.43 -4.82
N LYS A 67 -24.39 -7.35 -3.90
CA LYS A 67 -24.24 -8.79 -4.18
C LYS A 67 -25.37 -9.56 -3.51
N VAL A 68 -25.93 -10.55 -4.21
CA VAL A 68 -27.07 -11.37 -3.75
C VAL A 68 -26.81 -12.03 -2.40
N ASP A 69 -25.56 -12.45 -2.16
CA ASP A 69 -25.11 -13.11 -0.93
C ASP A 69 -24.69 -12.14 0.19
N ILE A 70 -24.74 -10.82 -0.06
CA ILE A 70 -24.34 -9.74 0.86
C ILE A 70 -23.01 -10.08 1.58
N ARG A 71 -22.01 -10.53 0.81
CA ARG A 71 -20.68 -10.81 1.36
C ARG A 71 -20.04 -9.59 2.01
N PHE A 72 -19.31 -9.79 3.10
CA PHE A 72 -18.52 -8.73 3.73
C PHE A 72 -17.18 -8.52 3.00
N ARG A 73 -16.77 -7.27 2.86
CA ARG A 73 -15.40 -6.87 2.54
C ARG A 73 -14.64 -6.63 3.86
N PRO A 74 -13.61 -7.42 4.16
CA PRO A 74 -12.74 -7.12 5.30
C PRO A 74 -11.98 -5.82 5.04
N VAL A 75 -11.92 -4.96 6.05
CA VAL A 75 -11.17 -3.70 6.05
C VAL A 75 -10.38 -3.60 7.35
N VAL A 76 -9.13 -3.18 7.25
CA VAL A 76 -8.29 -2.90 8.41
C VAL A 76 -8.38 -1.40 8.73
N SER A 77 -8.89 -1.08 9.92
CA SER A 77 -8.83 0.26 10.48
C SER A 77 -7.44 0.51 11.03
N SER A 78 -6.71 1.42 10.40
CA SER A 78 -5.38 1.86 10.85
C SER A 78 -5.44 3.19 11.63
N ILE A 79 -6.63 3.61 12.08
CA ILE A 79 -6.81 4.86 12.82
C ILE A 79 -6.02 4.80 14.14
N ASN A 80 -5.25 5.85 14.43
CA ASN A 80 -4.35 5.92 15.60
C ASN A 80 -3.34 4.76 15.69
N SER A 81 -3.04 4.07 14.58
CA SER A 81 -2.01 3.04 14.54
C SER A 81 -0.64 3.60 14.15
N ILE A 82 0.38 2.74 14.19
CA ILE A 82 1.78 3.10 13.96
C ILE A 82 2.08 3.39 12.48
N CYS A 83 1.40 2.68 11.56
CA CYS A 83 1.75 2.64 10.14
C CYS A 83 1.39 3.88 9.30
N PRO A 84 0.28 4.62 9.51
CA PRO A 84 -0.20 5.64 8.56
C PRO A 84 0.82 6.74 8.22
N GLU A 85 1.59 7.21 9.21
CA GLU A 85 2.60 8.27 8.97
C GLU A 85 3.75 7.75 8.11
N LEU A 86 4.24 6.53 8.41
CA LEU A 86 5.27 5.88 7.61
C LEU A 86 4.76 5.54 6.21
N SER A 87 3.55 5.00 6.09
CA SER A 87 2.92 4.71 4.80
C SER A 87 2.75 5.97 3.95
N SER A 88 2.41 7.11 4.56
CA SER A 88 2.30 8.39 3.86
C SER A 88 3.66 8.91 3.38
N TYR A 89 4.70 8.76 4.21
CA TYR A 89 6.08 9.07 3.84
C TYR A 89 6.52 8.23 2.63
N LEU A 90 6.36 6.90 2.70
CA LEU A 90 6.71 5.99 1.61
C LEU A 90 5.87 6.25 0.35
N LYS A 91 4.57 6.51 0.50
CA LYS A 91 3.69 6.85 -0.62
C LYS A 91 4.24 8.06 -1.38
N ARG A 92 4.69 9.11 -0.71
CA ARG A 92 5.26 10.30 -1.37
C ARG A 92 6.48 9.94 -2.25
N LEU A 93 7.31 9.00 -1.80
CA LEU A 93 8.48 8.55 -2.55
C LEU A 93 8.06 7.71 -3.77
N ILE A 94 7.09 6.82 -3.60
CA ILE A 94 6.65 5.86 -4.63
C ILE A 94 5.70 6.50 -5.65
N GLN A 95 4.91 7.49 -5.26
CA GLN A 95 3.84 8.07 -6.08
C GLN A 95 4.28 8.53 -7.47
N PRO A 96 5.47 9.14 -7.67
CA PRO A 96 5.93 9.52 -9.00
C PRO A 96 6.22 8.33 -9.92
N LEU A 97 6.47 7.13 -9.40
CA LEU A 97 6.84 5.93 -10.16
C LEU A 97 5.65 5.20 -10.77
N VAL A 98 4.45 5.41 -10.22
CA VAL A 98 3.25 4.66 -10.59
C VAL A 98 2.38 5.45 -11.57
N GLY A 99 1.54 4.75 -12.34
CA GLY A 99 0.58 5.38 -13.25
C GLY A 99 1.16 5.92 -14.56
N ARG A 100 2.43 5.60 -14.88
CA ARG A 100 3.08 5.96 -16.16
C ARG A 100 2.85 4.95 -17.29
N GLN A 101 2.20 3.83 -16.98
CA GLN A 101 1.93 2.78 -17.96
C GLN A 101 0.91 3.26 -18.99
N ARG A 102 1.06 2.83 -20.25
CA ARG A 102 0.12 3.19 -21.33
C ARG A 102 -1.32 2.77 -21.05
N SER A 103 -1.51 1.71 -20.27
CA SER A 103 -2.81 1.20 -19.84
C SER A 103 -3.37 1.92 -18.60
N ALA A 104 -2.61 2.84 -17.99
CA ALA A 104 -3.05 3.55 -16.80
C ALA A 104 -4.07 4.63 -17.19
N VAL A 105 -5.30 4.48 -16.70
CA VAL A 105 -6.36 5.45 -16.93
C VAL A 105 -6.52 6.35 -15.70
N LYS A 106 -6.53 7.67 -15.91
CA LYS A 106 -6.53 8.66 -14.82
C LYS A 106 -7.81 8.61 -13.97
N ASN A 107 -8.97 8.51 -14.62
CA ASN A 107 -10.29 8.45 -13.98
C ASN A 107 -11.35 8.00 -14.99
N SER A 108 -12.57 7.74 -14.49
CA SER A 108 -13.70 7.28 -15.32
C SER A 108 -14.13 8.27 -16.40
N ARG A 109 -13.97 9.59 -16.19
CA ARG A 109 -14.32 10.58 -17.21
C ARG A 109 -13.35 10.52 -18.39
N THR A 110 -12.04 10.45 -18.11
CA THR A 110 -11.01 10.26 -19.14
C THR A 110 -11.24 8.95 -19.89
N PHE A 111 -11.50 7.87 -19.17
CA PHE A 111 -11.82 6.56 -19.77
C PHE A 111 -12.99 6.63 -20.76
N CYS A 112 -14.11 7.22 -20.36
CA CYS A 112 -15.28 7.37 -21.23
C CYS A 112 -15.00 8.25 -22.46
N GLY A 113 -14.10 9.23 -22.33
CA GLY A 113 -13.66 10.05 -23.46
C GLY A 113 -12.84 9.23 -24.47
N GLU A 114 -11.85 8.47 -23.98
CA GLU A 114 -11.01 7.60 -24.80
C GLU A 114 -11.85 6.52 -25.51
N LEU A 115 -12.76 5.85 -24.79
CA LEU A 115 -13.65 4.85 -25.39
C LEU A 115 -14.49 5.40 -26.55
N LYS A 116 -14.98 6.64 -26.46
CA LYS A 116 -15.77 7.27 -27.53
C LYS A 116 -14.94 7.57 -28.78
N SER A 117 -13.61 7.64 -28.66
CA SER A 117 -12.71 7.89 -29.79
C SER A 117 -12.30 6.62 -30.53
N ILE A 118 -12.60 5.44 -29.98
CA ILE A 118 -12.29 4.15 -30.60
C ILE A 118 -13.32 3.85 -31.69
N ASN A 119 -12.86 3.67 -32.92
CA ASN A 119 -13.68 3.18 -34.03
C ASN A 119 -13.58 1.65 -34.08
N LEU A 120 -14.71 0.96 -33.94
CA LEU A 120 -14.77 -0.50 -33.98
C LEU A 120 -15.11 -0.98 -35.40
N GLY A 121 -14.37 -1.98 -35.87
CA GLY A 121 -14.67 -2.72 -37.08
C GLY A 121 -15.75 -3.81 -36.85
N PRO A 122 -16.30 -4.39 -37.92
CA PRO A 122 -17.36 -5.42 -37.83
C PRO A 122 -16.94 -6.71 -37.12
N THR A 123 -15.63 -6.94 -36.97
CA THR A 123 -15.05 -8.15 -36.35
C THR A 123 -14.40 -7.88 -35.00
N ASP A 124 -14.38 -6.62 -34.56
CA ASP A 124 -13.78 -6.26 -33.28
C ASP A 124 -14.67 -6.72 -32.12
N ILE A 125 -14.03 -7.21 -31.06
CA ILE A 125 -14.71 -7.64 -29.84
C ILE A 125 -14.17 -6.87 -28.64
N MET A 126 -15.08 -6.48 -27.75
CA MET A 126 -14.73 -5.89 -26.47
C MET A 126 -14.76 -6.95 -25.38
N VAL A 127 -13.69 -7.04 -24.60
CA VAL A 127 -13.59 -7.97 -23.47
C VAL A 127 -13.36 -7.17 -22.18
N SER A 128 -14.06 -7.56 -21.12
CA SER A 128 -13.91 -6.97 -19.78
C SER A 128 -13.35 -8.01 -18.82
N TYR A 129 -12.32 -7.62 -18.08
CA TYR A 129 -11.68 -8.44 -17.04
C TYR A 129 -11.80 -7.72 -15.70
N ASP A 130 -12.06 -8.50 -14.63
CA ASP A 130 -12.05 -8.02 -13.25
C ASP A 130 -11.06 -8.84 -12.43
N VAL A 131 -10.19 -8.17 -11.69
CA VAL A 131 -9.21 -8.84 -10.83
C VAL A 131 -9.84 -9.09 -9.48
N LYS A 132 -9.91 -10.36 -9.10
CA LYS A 132 -10.47 -10.78 -7.81
C LYS A 132 -9.44 -10.62 -6.69
N ASP A 133 -9.88 -10.04 -5.57
CA ASP A 133 -9.15 -10.01 -4.30
C ASP A 133 -7.72 -9.44 -4.37
N VAL A 134 -7.52 -8.38 -5.16
CA VAL A 134 -6.20 -7.74 -5.45
C VAL A 134 -5.30 -7.57 -4.21
N PHE A 135 -5.86 -7.11 -3.08
CA PHE A 135 -5.05 -6.83 -1.88
C PHE A 135 -4.47 -8.09 -1.23
N THR A 136 -5.18 -9.21 -1.27
CA THR A 136 -4.74 -10.47 -0.66
C THR A 136 -3.99 -11.37 -1.63
N SER A 137 -4.13 -11.11 -2.94
CA SER A 137 -3.47 -11.87 -4.01
C SER A 137 -2.18 -11.23 -4.50
N LEU A 138 -1.76 -10.07 -3.94
CA LEU A 138 -0.56 -9.37 -4.38
C LEU A 138 0.70 -10.15 -3.95
N PRO A 139 1.55 -10.61 -4.88
CA PRO A 139 2.80 -11.29 -4.56
C PRO A 139 3.82 -10.27 -4.04
N ILE A 140 3.92 -10.16 -2.71
CA ILE A 140 4.71 -9.12 -2.04
C ILE A 140 6.20 -9.16 -2.42
N PRO A 141 6.89 -10.31 -2.45
CA PRO A 141 8.31 -10.35 -2.84
C PRO A 141 8.57 -9.78 -4.24
N GLU A 142 7.76 -10.19 -5.22
CA GLU A 142 7.85 -9.77 -6.61
C GLU A 142 7.51 -8.28 -6.76
N ALA A 143 6.49 -7.80 -6.04
CA ALA A 143 6.15 -6.38 -6.00
C ALA A 143 7.29 -5.52 -5.42
N LEU A 144 8.01 -6.01 -4.41
CA LEU A 144 9.17 -5.33 -3.83
C LEU A 144 10.35 -5.29 -4.81
N LEU A 145 10.60 -6.37 -5.57
CA LEU A 145 11.64 -6.40 -6.60
C LEU A 145 11.36 -5.36 -7.71
N ILE A 146 10.13 -5.33 -8.22
CA ILE A 146 9.71 -4.34 -9.21
C ILE A 146 9.86 -2.92 -8.65
N LEU A 147 9.45 -2.70 -7.40
CA LEU A 147 9.58 -1.39 -6.78
C LEU A 147 11.05 -0.97 -6.64
N LEU A 148 11.93 -1.89 -6.28
CA LEU A 148 13.38 -1.63 -6.19
C LEU A 148 13.94 -1.25 -7.56
N GLU A 149 13.61 -1.98 -8.62
CA GLU A 149 14.02 -1.67 -10.00
C GLU A 149 13.54 -0.28 -10.44
N LEU A 150 12.28 0.06 -10.14
CA LEU A 150 11.72 1.39 -10.44
C LEU A 150 12.44 2.50 -9.67
N LEU A 151 12.76 2.29 -8.39
CA LEU A 151 13.52 3.25 -7.58
C LEU A 151 14.96 3.39 -8.09
N SER A 152 15.57 2.29 -8.53
CA SER A 152 16.93 2.26 -9.08
C SER A 152 17.04 3.10 -10.36
N SER A 153 16.00 3.06 -11.17
CA SER A 153 15.94 3.72 -12.47
C SER A 153 15.44 5.17 -12.39
N ASP A 154 15.14 5.68 -11.19
CA ASP A 154 14.56 7.01 -11.01
C ASP A 154 15.64 8.05 -10.68
N GLU A 155 16.11 8.72 -11.72
CA GLU A 155 17.09 9.83 -11.64
C GLU A 155 16.62 10.99 -10.76
N ALA A 156 15.31 11.13 -10.54
CA ALA A 156 14.71 12.16 -9.70
C ALA A 156 14.53 11.73 -8.22
N LEU A 157 15.03 10.54 -7.84
CA LEU A 157 14.98 10.05 -6.45
C LEU A 157 15.82 10.89 -5.47
N PRO A 158 17.07 11.29 -5.78
CA PRO A 158 17.89 12.08 -4.85
C PRO A 158 17.27 13.42 -4.43
N GLN A 159 16.40 14.00 -5.27
CA GLN A 159 15.68 15.25 -4.99
C GLN A 159 14.51 15.03 -4.02
N ARG A 160 14.02 13.78 -3.88
CA ARG A 160 12.88 13.42 -3.01
C ARG A 160 13.32 12.83 -1.67
N THR A 161 14.46 12.14 -1.65
CA THR A 161 15.00 11.53 -0.43
C THR A 161 16.50 11.27 -0.55
N LYS A 162 17.18 11.24 0.60
CA LYS A 162 18.56 10.77 0.73
C LYS A 162 18.64 9.30 1.17
N LEU A 163 17.49 8.62 1.32
CA LEU A 163 17.45 7.19 1.58
C LEU A 163 18.07 6.44 0.42
N ASN A 164 19.00 5.55 0.73
CA ASN A 164 19.54 4.62 -0.23
C ASN A 164 18.66 3.35 -0.23
N PRO A 165 17.93 3.04 -1.32
CA PRO A 165 17.09 1.84 -1.38
C PRO A 165 17.89 0.52 -1.34
N PHE A 166 19.22 0.57 -1.45
CA PHE A 166 20.12 -0.58 -1.47
C PHE A 166 20.92 -0.76 -0.18
N SER A 167 20.80 0.12 0.82
CA SER A 167 21.65 0.06 2.02
C SER A 167 21.31 -1.07 3.01
N THR A 168 20.34 -1.92 2.70
CA THR A 168 19.83 -2.97 3.61
C THR A 168 19.59 -4.34 2.94
N LEU A 169 20.20 -4.59 1.78
CA LEU A 169 20.39 -5.96 1.26
C LEU A 169 21.76 -6.48 1.63
#